data_AF-A0A6L7JJH5-F1
#
_entry.id   AF-A0A6L7JJH5-F1
#
_cell.length_a   1.000
_cell.length_b   1.000
_cell.length_c   1.000
_cell.angle_alpha   90.00
_cell.angle_beta   90.00
_cell.angle_gamma   90.00
#
_symmetry.space_group_name_H-M   'P 1'
#
loop_
_entity.id
_entity.type
_entity.pdbx_description
1 polymer ?
#
loop_
_entity_poly.entity_id
_entity_poly.type
_entity_poly.pdbx_seq_one_letter_code
_entity_poly.pdbx_strand_id
1 'polypeptide(L)'
;MAIVDPEITEPDISEPEIINVEHAHPTDWLYVKVAIALALLTALEVFTYFESVHGWSDTVLIVMLVAMMLVKFFLVVAFFMHLKFDAPIFWRLFVFGVVLAMAIYMLMLTAFRYW
;
A
#
# COMPACT_ATOMS: atom_id res chain seq x y z
N MET A 1 15.59 -10.20 -71.66
CA MET A 1 14.38 -10.64 -70.95
C MET A 1 14.76 -11.80 -70.05
N ALA A 2 15.38 -11.49 -68.91
CA ALA A 2 15.67 -12.45 -67.86
C ALA A 2 14.44 -12.47 -66.94
N ILE A 3 13.65 -13.53 -67.00
CA ILE A 3 12.61 -13.78 -66.02
C ILE A 3 13.28 -14.60 -64.92
N VAL A 4 13.66 -13.89 -63.87
CA VAL A 4 13.93 -14.46 -62.55
C VAL A 4 12.57 -14.87 -62.01
N ASP A 5 12.33 -16.17 -61.95
CA ASP A 5 11.18 -16.80 -61.29
C ASP A 5 11.61 -17.28 -59.89
N PRO A 6 10.65 -17.40 -58.96
CA PRO A 6 10.47 -16.54 -57.82
C PRO A 6 11.37 -16.96 -56.66
N GLU A 7 11.69 -16.00 -55.80
CA GLU A 7 12.15 -16.25 -54.43
C GLU A 7 11.37 -17.45 -53.85
N ILE A 8 12.07 -18.56 -53.61
CA ILE A 8 11.58 -19.65 -52.79
C ILE A 8 11.21 -18.99 -51.47
N THR A 9 9.92 -18.72 -51.28
CA THR A 9 9.38 -18.21 -50.03
C THR A 9 9.36 -19.42 -49.12
N GLU A 10 10.52 -19.75 -48.58
CA GLU A 10 10.60 -20.53 -47.35
C GLU A 10 9.63 -19.85 -46.39
N PRO A 11 8.63 -20.57 -45.82
CA PRO A 11 7.94 -20.01 -44.68
C PRO A 11 9.05 -19.80 -43.64
N ASP A 12 9.36 -18.53 -43.37
CA ASP A 12 10.29 -18.15 -42.31
C ASP A 12 9.66 -18.56 -40.98
N ILE A 13 9.93 -19.80 -40.58
CA ILE A 13 9.58 -20.40 -39.29
C ILE A 13 10.74 -20.19 -38.30
N SER A 14 11.50 -19.10 -38.40
CA SER A 14 12.73 -18.91 -37.63
C SER A 14 12.74 -17.78 -36.62
N GLU A 15 11.61 -17.12 -36.34
CA GLU A 15 11.50 -16.28 -35.14
C GLU A 15 10.14 -16.50 -34.48
N PRO A 16 10.07 -16.92 -33.19
CA PRO A 16 8.92 -16.49 -32.42
C PRO A 16 8.98 -14.98 -32.48
N GLU A 17 8.04 -14.36 -33.18
CA GLU A 17 7.74 -12.94 -33.04
C GLU A 17 7.43 -12.76 -31.56
N ILE A 18 8.47 -12.50 -30.76
CA ILE A 18 8.34 -12.03 -29.39
C ILE A 18 7.78 -10.63 -29.59
N ILE A 19 6.46 -10.58 -29.74
CA ILE A 19 5.68 -9.38 -29.54
C ILE A 19 6.07 -8.98 -28.12
N ASN A 20 7.06 -8.07 -28.02
CA ASN A 20 7.30 -7.30 -26.83
C ASN A 20 6.07 -6.43 -26.71
N VAL A 21 5.00 -7.02 -26.17
CA VAL A 21 3.90 -6.30 -25.59
C VAL A 21 4.57 -5.49 -24.51
N GLU A 22 4.87 -4.24 -24.83
CA GLU A 22 5.30 -3.24 -23.88
C GLU A 22 4.21 -3.23 -22.82
N HIS A 23 4.47 -3.97 -21.74
CA HIS A 23 3.62 -4.01 -20.58
C HIS A 23 3.73 -2.61 -19.97
N ALA A 24 2.93 -1.70 -20.50
CA ALA A 24 2.54 -0.49 -19.81
C ALA A 24 1.95 -0.98 -18.49
N HIS A 25 2.76 -0.98 -17.44
CA HIS A 25 2.39 -1.20 -16.06
C HIS A 25 1.82 0.13 -15.54
N PRO A 26 0.50 0.41 -15.67
CA PRO A 26 -0.06 1.73 -15.37
C PRO A 26 -0.59 1.78 -13.93
N THR A 27 -0.26 0.78 -13.11
CA THR A 27 -0.86 0.59 -11.78
C THR A 27 -0.01 1.21 -10.66
N ASP A 28 1.28 1.48 -10.90
CA ASP A 28 2.24 1.86 -9.86
C ASP A 28 2.15 3.35 -9.45
N TRP A 29 1.70 4.21 -10.36
CA TRP A 29 1.74 5.66 -10.16
C TRP A 29 0.81 6.16 -9.04
N LEU A 30 -0.28 5.42 -8.76
CA LEU A 30 -1.19 5.75 -7.67
C LEU A 30 -0.55 5.46 -6.30
N TYR A 31 0.18 4.34 -6.17
CA TYR A 31 0.87 3.97 -4.93
C TYR A 31 1.99 4.95 -4.60
N VAL A 32 2.74 5.40 -5.60
CA VAL A 32 3.80 6.42 -5.42
C VAL A 32 3.23 7.74 -4.89
N LYS A 33 2.06 8.18 -5.39
CA LYS A 33 1.39 9.37 -4.85
C LYS A 33 0.98 9.21 -3.39
N VAL A 34 0.46 8.04 -3.01
CA VAL A 34 0.07 7.76 -1.62
C VAL A 34 1.30 7.63 -0.71
N ALA A 35 2.41 7.06 -1.21
CA ALA A 35 3.70 7.02 -0.54
C ALA A 35 4.20 8.41 -0.18
N ILE A 36 4.17 9.34 -1.14
CA ILE A 36 4.58 10.72 -0.95
C ILE A 36 3.67 11.41 0.07
N ALA A 37 2.34 11.21 0.00
CA ALA A 37 1.41 11.76 0.98
C ALA A 37 1.68 11.26 2.41
N LEU A 38 1.97 9.96 2.56
CA LEU A 38 2.35 9.35 3.84
C LEU A 38 3.69 9.87 4.37
N ALA A 39 4.67 10.06 3.49
CA ALA A 39 5.96 10.63 3.82
C ALA A 39 5.81 12.07 4.30
N LEU A 40 5.00 12.89 3.62
CA LEU A 40 4.69 14.26 4.02
C LEU A 40 3.96 14.33 5.37
N LEU A 41 2.96 13.47 5.57
CA LEU A 41 2.22 13.39 6.84
C LEU A 41 3.15 12.95 7.98
N THR A 42 4.15 12.11 7.70
CA THR A 42 5.18 11.72 8.67
C THR A 42 6.20 12.81 8.93
N ALA A 43 6.63 13.53 7.91
CA ALA A 43 7.50 14.69 8.07
C ALA A 43 6.80 15.79 8.90
N LEU A 44 5.50 16.01 8.69
CA LEU A 44 4.71 16.94 9.49
C LEU A 44 4.64 16.51 10.97
N GLU A 45 4.41 15.21 11.23
CA GLU A 45 4.44 14.68 12.61
C GLU A 45 5.82 14.88 13.25
N VAL A 46 6.89 14.51 12.55
CA VAL A 46 8.27 14.69 13.04
C VAL A 46 8.54 16.17 13.33
N PHE A 47 8.10 17.06 12.45
CA PHE A 47 8.24 18.50 12.60
C PHE A 47 7.52 19.05 13.85
N THR A 48 6.38 18.46 14.24
CA THR A 48 5.69 18.87 15.48
C THR A 48 6.49 18.54 16.75
N TYR A 49 7.45 17.61 16.72
CA TYR A 49 8.29 17.31 17.88
C TYR A 49 9.44 18.31 18.09
N PHE A 50 9.81 19.12 17.09
CA PHE A 50 11.13 19.78 17.11
C PHE A 50 11.26 21.01 18.03
N GLU A 51 10.19 21.61 18.54
CA GLU A 51 10.25 22.67 19.59
C GLU A 51 8.86 23.29 19.85
N SER A 52 7.91 23.17 18.91
CA SER A 52 6.76 24.08 18.75
C SER A 52 5.53 23.82 19.64
N VAL A 53 5.50 22.74 20.44
CA VAL A 53 4.27 22.34 21.17
C VAL A 53 4.43 22.31 22.69
N HIS A 54 5.59 22.72 23.23
CA HIS A 54 5.83 22.90 24.67
C HIS A 54 4.89 23.93 25.36
N GLY A 55 3.99 24.59 24.61
CA GLY A 55 2.99 25.53 25.13
C GLY A 55 1.53 25.05 25.07
N TRP A 56 1.25 23.86 24.54
CA TRP A 56 -0.12 23.31 24.46
C TRP A 56 -0.31 22.20 25.50
N SER A 57 -1.52 22.05 26.03
CA SER A 57 -1.90 20.97 26.95
C SER A 57 -1.42 19.60 26.43
N ASP A 58 -0.60 18.89 27.21
CA ASP A 58 -0.04 17.57 26.88
C ASP A 58 -1.08 16.59 26.32
N THR A 59 -2.31 16.64 26.83
CA THR A 59 -3.43 15.80 26.36
C THR A 59 -3.76 16.00 24.87
N VAL A 60 -3.72 17.25 24.38
CA VAL A 60 -4.06 17.58 22.99
C VAL A 60 -3.00 17.05 22.04
N LEU A 61 -1.72 17.16 22.43
CA LEU A 61 -0.59 16.55 21.73
C LEU A 61 -0.78 15.05 21.59
N ILE A 62 -1.03 14.36 22.70
CA ILE A 62 -1.17 12.90 22.73
C ILE A 62 -2.33 12.45 21.83
N VAL A 63 -3.49 13.11 21.92
CA VAL A 63 -4.65 12.76 21.08
C VAL A 63 -4.37 12.98 19.60
N MET A 64 -3.71 14.08 19.25
CA MET A 64 -3.36 14.41 17.86
C MET A 64 -2.33 13.43 17.28
N LEU A 65 -1.31 13.05 18.06
CA LEU A 65 -0.31 12.06 17.69
C LEU A 65 -0.92 10.68 17.48
N VAL A 66 -1.78 10.23 18.41
CA VAL A 66 -2.51 8.96 18.27
C VAL A 66 -3.41 8.97 17.03
N ALA A 67 -4.10 10.09 16.76
CA ALA A 67 -4.94 10.23 15.57
C ALA A 67 -4.10 10.16 14.28
N MET A 68 -2.96 10.86 14.21
CA MET A 68 -2.04 10.79 13.06
C MET A 68 -1.48 9.37 12.85
N MET A 69 -1.16 8.64 13.92
CA MET A 69 -0.74 7.24 13.85
C MET A 69 -1.82 6.34 13.24
N LEU A 70 -3.06 6.47 13.70
CA LEU A 70 -4.19 5.69 13.15
C LEU A 70 -4.39 5.99 11.67
N VAL A 71 -4.40 7.27 11.28
CA VAL A 71 -4.57 7.68 9.87
C VAL A 71 -3.50 7.07 8.98
N LYS A 72 -2.23 7.12 9.40
CA LYS A 72 -1.13 6.47 8.65
C LYS A 72 -1.34 4.97 8.53
N PHE A 73 -1.70 4.32 9.63
CA PHE A 73 -1.95 2.89 9.66
C PHE A 73 -3.04 2.49 8.65
N PHE A 74 -4.16 3.22 8.61
CA PHE A 74 -5.21 2.97 7.62
C PHE A 74 -4.75 3.24 6.18
N LEU A 75 -4.00 4.32 5.93
CA LEU A 75 -3.45 4.59 4.59
C LEU A 75 -2.50 3.48 4.12
N VAL A 76 -1.62 3.00 5.00
CA VAL A 76 -0.67 1.92 4.69
C VAL A 76 -1.43 0.62 4.39
N VAL A 77 -2.41 0.25 5.21
CA VAL A 77 -3.19 -0.98 4.99
C VAL A 77 -4.03 -0.91 3.73
N ALA A 78 -4.71 0.21 3.48
CA ALA A 78 -5.60 0.35 2.33
C ALA A 78 -4.84 0.43 1.00
N PHE A 79 -3.69 1.11 0.97
CA PHE A 79 -2.96 1.35 -0.26
C PHE A 79 -1.67 0.51 -0.36
N PHE A 80 -0.78 0.50 0.63
CA PHE A 80 0.49 -0.23 0.50
C PHE A 80 0.36 -1.75 0.61
N MET A 81 -0.62 -2.27 1.35
CA MET A 81 -0.89 -3.71 1.40
C MET A 81 -1.77 -4.23 0.24
N HIS A 82 -2.00 -3.42 -0.81
CA HIS A 82 -2.82 -3.77 -1.98
C HIS A 82 -4.30 -4.12 -1.70
N LEU A 83 -4.78 -4.17 -0.45
CA LEU A 83 -6.14 -4.56 -0.06
C LEU A 83 -7.29 -3.89 -0.83
N LYS A 84 -7.12 -2.65 -1.30
CA LYS A 84 -8.14 -1.94 -2.09
C LYS A 84 -8.18 -2.38 -3.57
N PHE A 85 -7.06 -2.86 -4.11
CA PHE A 85 -6.91 -3.26 -5.51
C PHE A 85 -6.86 -4.77 -5.70
N ASP A 86 -6.77 -5.50 -4.59
CA ASP A 86 -6.62 -6.95 -4.55
C ASP A 86 -7.91 -7.64 -4.09
N ALA A 87 -7.95 -8.97 -4.15
CA ALA A 87 -9.17 -9.72 -3.83
C ALA A 87 -9.69 -9.41 -2.39
N PRO A 88 -11.04 -9.36 -2.18
CA PRO A 88 -11.65 -8.99 -0.90
C PRO A 88 -11.32 -9.94 0.26
N ILE A 89 -10.62 -11.04 -0.01
CA ILE A 89 -10.11 -11.97 0.97
C ILE A 89 -9.04 -11.34 1.88
N PHE A 90 -8.16 -10.48 1.33
CA PHE A 90 -7.12 -9.82 2.10
C PHE A 90 -7.71 -8.80 3.08
N TRP A 91 -8.77 -8.10 2.66
CA TRP A 91 -9.54 -7.21 3.54
C TRP A 91 -10.17 -7.95 4.71
N ARG A 92 -10.76 -9.12 4.45
CA ARG A 92 -11.36 -9.96 5.51
C ARG A 92 -10.32 -10.52 6.48
N LEU A 93 -9.16 -10.95 6.01
CA LEU A 93 -8.11 -11.48 6.88
C LEU A 93 -7.55 -10.40 7.82
N PHE A 94 -7.34 -9.19 7.32
CA PHE A 94 -6.88 -8.07 8.13
C PHE A 94 -7.90 -7.67 9.19
N VAL A 95 -9.17 -7.49 8.80
CA VAL A 95 -10.25 -7.16 9.75
C VAL A 95 -10.43 -8.27 10.78
N PHE A 96 -10.34 -9.54 10.38
CA PHE A 96 -10.37 -10.67 11.29
C PHE A 96 -9.21 -10.61 12.30
N GLY A 97 -7.99 -10.28 11.85
CA GLY A 97 -6.84 -10.08 12.73
C GLY A 97 -7.04 -8.96 13.76
N VAL A 98 -7.59 -7.81 13.36
CA VAL A 98 -7.91 -6.70 14.28
C VAL A 98 -8.98 -7.10 15.29
N VAL A 99 -10.06 -7.75 14.83
CA VAL A 99 -11.13 -8.25 15.71
C VAL A 99 -10.60 -9.28 16.70
N LEU A 100 -9.76 -10.21 16.22
CA LEU A 100 -9.13 -11.23 17.04
C LEU A 100 -8.19 -10.62 18.08
N ALA A 101 -7.36 -9.64 17.69
CA ALA A 101 -6.49 -8.92 18.60
C ALA A 101 -7.29 -8.20 19.70
N MET A 102 -8.39 -7.53 19.33
CA MET A 102 -9.33 -6.91 20.26
C MET A 102 -9.97 -7.92 21.20
N ALA A 103 -10.40 -9.07 20.68
CA ALA A 103 -11.01 -10.13 21.48
C ALA A 103 -10.02 -10.72 22.50
N ILE A 104 -8.79 -11.01 22.06
CA ILE A 104 -7.73 -11.53 22.95
C ILE A 104 -7.36 -10.49 24.00
N TYR A 105 -7.27 -9.21 23.64
CA TYR A 105 -6.99 -8.13 24.59
C TYR A 105 -8.07 -8.03 25.68
N MET A 106 -9.35 -8.08 25.30
CA MET A 106 -10.46 -8.07 26.26
C MET A 106 -10.48 -9.33 27.15
N LEU A 107 -10.16 -10.49 26.57
CA LEU A 107 -10.05 -11.75 27.29
C LEU A 107 -8.91 -11.69 28.31
N MET A 108 -7.77 -11.10 27.93
CA MET A 108 -6.64 -10.86 28.82
C MET A 108 -7.00 -9.92 29.98
N LEU A 109 -7.67 -8.79 29.72
CA LEU A 109 -8.12 -7.87 30.78
C LEU A 109 -9.06 -8.57 31.78
N THR A 110 -9.98 -9.38 31.26
CA THR A 110 -10.91 -10.17 32.08
C THR A 110 -10.18 -11.23 32.90
N ALA A 111 -9.22 -11.93 32.30
CA ALA A 111 -8.40 -12.95 32.96
C ALA A 111 -7.58 -12.38 34.12
N PHE A 112 -7.05 -11.16 33.97
CA PHE A 112 -6.32 -10.49 35.04
C PHE A 112 -7.21 -9.80 36.09
N ARG A 113 -8.54 -9.91 35.97
CA ARG A 113 -9.52 -9.28 36.89
C ARG A 113 -9.24 -7.79 37.13
N TYR A 114 -8.80 -7.09 36.10
CA TYR A 114 -8.72 -5.64 36.11
C TYR A 114 -10.11 -5.07 35.77
N TRP A 115 -10.93 -4.95 36.82
CA TRP A 115 -12.14 -4.13 36.87
C TRP A 115 -12.05 -3.24 38.10
#